data_AF-A0A2D9DML2-F1
#
_entry.id   AF-A0A2D9DML2-F1
#
_cell.length_a   1.000
_cell.length_b   1.000
_cell.length_c   1.000
_cell.angle_alpha   90.00
_cell.angle_beta   90.00
_cell.angle_gamma   90.00
#
_symmetry.space_group_name_H-M   'P 1'
#
loop_
_entity.id
_entity.type
_entity.pdbx_description
1 polymer ?
#
loop_
_entity_poly.entity_id
_entity_poly.type
_entity_poly.pdbx_seq_one_letter_code
_entity_poly.pdbx_strand_id
1 'polypeptide(L)'
;MKKIVIAAGLLVSSLAFCQQQETFEKKGKVLIFTNHDPNLNKDTKKGLVKTFFKVYPKLVKDFNPESMDTIRVKIDTEYDGVAYAHNGRITISSDWLAKKPGDLDVITHEVMHIVQSYPPNSGPGWLTEGIADYVRFKYGVDNKGAGWSLPDYKPENSYKNSYRITARFLYWLTKKYDKNIVQKLDKNMRNKTYSEDLWNQYTGKSLDALWAEYSESPQIS
;
A
#
# COMPACT_ATOMS: atom_id res chain seq x y z
N MET A 1 47.51 -26.89 -52.50
CA MET A 1 46.60 -27.50 -51.50
C MET A 1 46.48 -26.54 -50.31
N LYS A 2 45.34 -25.87 -50.17
CA LYS A 2 45.07 -24.92 -49.07
C LYS A 2 44.62 -25.72 -47.84
N LYS A 3 45.31 -25.58 -46.70
CA LYS A 3 44.80 -26.02 -45.40
C LYS A 3 44.28 -24.79 -44.67
N ILE A 4 42.95 -24.66 -44.60
CA ILE A 4 42.26 -23.69 -43.77
C ILE A 4 42.10 -24.34 -42.39
N VAL A 5 42.69 -23.76 -41.36
CA VAL A 5 42.44 -24.13 -39.97
C VAL A 5 41.32 -23.23 -39.47
N ILE A 6 40.14 -23.80 -39.24
CA ILE A 6 39.02 -23.10 -38.60
C ILE A 6 39.16 -23.34 -37.09
N ALA A 7 39.56 -22.30 -36.36
CA ALA A 7 39.46 -22.28 -34.91
C ALA A 7 38.00 -22.02 -34.52
N ALA A 8 37.32 -23.03 -33.99
CA ALA A 8 35.99 -22.88 -33.42
C ALA A 8 36.10 -22.20 -32.06
N GLY A 9 35.75 -20.92 -31.99
CA GLY A 9 35.57 -20.22 -30.72
C GLY A 9 34.28 -20.69 -30.04
N LEU A 10 34.40 -21.31 -28.86
CA LEU A 10 33.27 -21.46 -27.96
C LEU A 10 32.89 -20.08 -27.42
N LEU A 11 31.86 -19.47 -28.00
CA LEU A 11 31.10 -18.41 -27.37
C LEU A 11 30.28 -19.04 -26.24
N VAL A 12 30.80 -18.98 -25.01
CA VAL A 12 29.98 -19.18 -23.83
C VAL A 12 29.11 -17.93 -23.70
N SER A 13 27.91 -17.97 -24.28
CA SER A 13 26.88 -16.98 -23.99
C SER A 13 26.48 -17.16 -22.54
N SER A 14 26.92 -16.26 -21.66
CA SER A 14 26.29 -16.09 -20.36
C SER A 14 24.83 -15.72 -20.62
N LEU A 15 23.91 -16.65 -20.36
CA LEU A 15 22.50 -16.33 -20.27
C LEU A 15 22.35 -15.38 -19.08
N ALA A 16 22.41 -14.07 -19.35
CA ALA A 16 21.84 -13.10 -18.45
C ALA A 16 20.37 -13.49 -18.30
N PHE A 17 19.99 -13.99 -17.12
CA PHE A 17 18.60 -14.25 -16.78
C PHE A 17 17.90 -12.89 -16.80
N CYS A 18 17.37 -12.50 -17.96
CA CYS A 18 16.57 -11.30 -18.09
C CYS A 18 15.33 -11.52 -17.22
N GLN A 19 15.29 -10.87 -16.06
CA GLN A 19 14.17 -10.92 -15.13
C GLN A 19 12.91 -10.52 -15.89
N GLN A 20 12.00 -11.48 -16.07
CA GLN A 20 10.90 -11.31 -17.00
C GLN A 20 9.85 -10.39 -16.40
N GLN A 21 9.69 -9.22 -17.00
CA GLN A 21 8.58 -8.31 -16.70
C GLN A 21 7.28 -8.91 -17.25
N GLU A 22 6.26 -9.01 -16.42
CA GLU A 22 4.91 -9.45 -16.79
C GLU A 22 3.97 -8.25 -16.78
N THR A 23 3.03 -8.20 -17.73
CA THR A 23 1.99 -7.16 -17.76
C THR A 23 0.63 -7.81 -17.62
N PHE A 24 -0.15 -7.32 -16.67
CA PHE A 24 -1.53 -7.73 -16.43
C PHE A 24 -2.44 -6.54 -16.65
N GLU A 25 -3.60 -6.77 -17.26
CA GLU A 25 -4.58 -5.72 -17.49
C GLU A 25 -5.99 -6.23 -17.15
N LYS A 26 -6.78 -5.37 -16.50
CA LYS A 26 -8.19 -5.62 -16.26
C LYS A 26 -8.97 -4.33 -16.14
N LYS A 27 -9.99 -4.17 -17.00
CA LYS A 27 -10.91 -3.02 -16.99
C LYS A 27 -10.18 -1.67 -17.00
N GLY A 28 -9.19 -1.52 -17.89
CA GLY A 28 -8.41 -0.29 -18.05
C GLY A 28 -7.36 -0.02 -16.97
N LYS A 29 -7.25 -0.87 -15.93
CA LYS A 29 -6.13 -0.81 -14.98
C LYS A 29 -5.05 -1.79 -15.41
N VAL A 30 -3.78 -1.36 -15.35
CA VAL A 30 -2.61 -2.11 -15.77
C VAL A 30 -1.65 -2.28 -14.60
N LEU A 31 -1.16 -3.50 -14.41
CA LEU A 31 -0.11 -3.84 -13.47
C LEU A 31 1.08 -4.42 -14.24
N ILE A 32 2.21 -3.73 -14.17
CA ILE A 32 3.49 -4.22 -14.68
C ILE A 32 4.26 -4.80 -13.49
N PHE A 33 4.52 -6.10 -13.50
CA PHE A 33 5.15 -6.83 -12.42
C PHE A 33 6.56 -7.26 -12.81
N THR A 34 7.57 -6.84 -12.06
CA THR A 34 8.96 -7.24 -12.23
C THR A 34 9.39 -8.06 -11.03
N ASN A 35 9.89 -9.27 -11.26
CA ASN A 35 10.34 -10.15 -10.18
C ASN A 35 11.85 -10.33 -10.22
N HIS A 36 12.57 -9.83 -9.20
CA HIS A 36 14.02 -10.05 -9.10
C HIS A 36 14.37 -11.34 -8.36
N ASP A 37 13.41 -11.98 -7.67
CA ASP A 37 13.63 -13.24 -6.96
C ASP A 37 13.19 -14.45 -7.79
N PRO A 38 14.12 -15.26 -8.34
CA PRO A 38 13.77 -16.45 -9.11
C PRO A 38 13.02 -17.51 -8.31
N ASN A 39 13.07 -17.45 -6.97
CA ASN A 39 12.46 -18.41 -6.06
C ASN A 39 11.12 -17.93 -5.47
N LEU A 40 10.63 -16.76 -5.87
CA LEU A 40 9.35 -16.23 -5.38
C LEU A 40 8.24 -17.26 -5.61
N ASN A 41 7.49 -17.55 -4.53
CA ASN A 41 6.36 -18.46 -4.59
C ASN A 41 5.31 -17.98 -5.63
N LYS A 42 4.96 -18.87 -6.56
CA LYS A 42 4.03 -18.57 -7.67
C LYS A 42 2.63 -18.15 -7.16
N ASP A 43 2.16 -18.74 -6.07
CA ASP A 43 0.88 -18.40 -5.46
C ASP A 43 0.93 -17.05 -4.76
N THR A 44 2.06 -16.68 -4.14
CA THR A 44 2.26 -15.33 -3.61
C THR A 44 2.20 -14.28 -4.73
N LYS A 45 2.90 -14.49 -5.85
CA LYS A 45 2.81 -13.59 -7.03
C LYS A 45 1.36 -13.48 -7.52
N LYS A 46 0.70 -14.62 -7.75
CA LYS A 46 -0.70 -14.65 -8.20
C LYS A 46 -1.64 -13.97 -7.22
N GLY A 47 -1.40 -14.14 -5.92
CA GLY A 47 -2.10 -13.50 -4.82
C GLY A 47 -1.98 -11.98 -4.86
N LEU A 48 -0.77 -11.44 -4.98
CA LEU A 48 -0.50 -10.01 -5.07
C LEU A 48 -1.23 -9.38 -6.28
N VAL A 49 -1.10 -10.01 -7.46
CA VAL A 49 -1.79 -9.56 -8.68
C VAL A 49 -3.31 -9.57 -8.50
N LYS A 50 -3.87 -10.64 -7.90
CA LYS A 50 -5.30 -10.76 -7.63
C LYS A 50 -5.78 -9.69 -6.63
N THR A 51 -5.03 -9.46 -5.55
CA THR A 51 -5.34 -8.45 -4.53
C THR A 51 -5.33 -7.06 -5.16
N PHE A 52 -4.30 -6.71 -5.95
CA PHE A 52 -4.24 -5.46 -6.70
C PHE A 52 -5.52 -5.21 -7.52
N PHE A 53 -5.90 -6.14 -8.39
CA PHE A 53 -7.08 -5.95 -9.24
C PHE A 53 -8.42 -6.01 -8.50
N LYS A 54 -8.44 -6.57 -7.29
CA LYS A 54 -9.63 -6.54 -6.43
C LYS A 54 -9.77 -5.20 -5.71
N VAL A 55 -8.66 -4.58 -5.33
CA VAL A 55 -8.61 -3.43 -4.43
C VAL A 55 -8.44 -2.12 -5.19
N TYR A 56 -7.43 -2.01 -6.05
CA TYR A 56 -7.03 -0.74 -6.66
C TYR A 56 -8.17 -0.02 -7.39
N PRO A 57 -8.98 -0.68 -8.25
CA PRO A 57 -10.11 0.01 -8.90
C PRO A 57 -11.14 0.59 -7.92
N LYS A 58 -11.33 -0.05 -6.75
CA LYS A 58 -12.24 0.47 -5.72
C LYS A 58 -11.65 1.69 -5.04
N LEU A 59 -10.36 1.68 -4.73
CA LEU A 59 -9.69 2.82 -4.10
C LEU A 59 -9.66 4.04 -5.02
N VAL A 60 -9.37 3.85 -6.31
CA VAL A 60 -9.47 4.92 -7.31
C VAL A 60 -10.87 5.52 -7.32
N LYS A 61 -11.92 4.68 -7.36
CA LYS A 61 -13.31 5.17 -7.33
C LYS A 61 -13.65 5.93 -6.04
N ASP A 62 -13.29 5.38 -4.90
CA ASP A 62 -13.77 5.86 -3.60
C ASP A 62 -12.97 7.06 -3.07
N PHE A 63 -11.70 7.20 -3.48
CA PHE A 63 -10.80 8.24 -3.00
C PHE A 63 -10.36 9.18 -4.12
N ASN A 64 -9.75 8.68 -5.20
CA ASN A 64 -9.12 9.53 -6.22
C ASN A 64 -9.35 9.02 -7.67
N PRO A 65 -10.43 9.45 -8.36
CA PRO A 65 -10.72 9.03 -9.73
C PRO A 65 -9.62 9.39 -10.75
N GLU A 66 -8.83 10.42 -10.47
CA GLU A 66 -7.70 10.88 -11.30
C GLU A 66 -6.42 10.06 -11.10
N SER A 67 -6.46 8.99 -10.29
CA SER A 67 -5.32 8.12 -10.11
C SER A 67 -4.94 7.42 -11.42
N MET A 68 -3.63 7.33 -11.66
CA MET A 68 -3.07 6.69 -12.85
C MET A 68 -3.60 5.27 -13.12
N ASP A 69 -3.60 4.86 -14.38
CA ASP A 69 -4.07 3.53 -14.76
C ASP A 69 -3.00 2.44 -14.69
N THR A 70 -1.72 2.82 -14.83
CA THR A 70 -0.59 1.89 -14.89
C THR A 70 0.27 1.96 -13.64
N ILE A 71 0.33 0.86 -12.90
CA ILE A 71 1.17 0.69 -11.72
C ILE A 71 2.29 -0.31 -12.00
N ARG A 72 3.49 -0.03 -11.49
CA ARG A 72 4.64 -0.94 -11.55
C ARG A 72 4.90 -1.53 -10.17
N VAL A 73 4.91 -2.84 -10.05
CA VAL A 73 5.36 -3.55 -8.85
C VAL A 73 6.69 -4.23 -9.14
N LYS A 74 7.64 -4.09 -8.22
CA LYS A 74 8.91 -4.78 -8.23
C LYS A 74 9.04 -5.61 -6.96
N ILE A 75 9.38 -6.89 -7.09
CA ILE A 75 9.88 -7.70 -5.97
C ILE A 75 11.40 -7.55 -5.94
N ASP A 76 11.92 -7.05 -4.83
CA ASP A 76 13.32 -6.63 -4.70
C ASP A 76 14.04 -7.49 -3.65
N THR A 77 15.17 -8.06 -4.05
CA THR A 77 16.02 -8.91 -3.21
C THR A 77 17.02 -8.11 -2.37
N GLU A 78 17.20 -6.81 -2.65
CA GLU A 78 18.16 -5.95 -1.94
C GLU A 78 17.47 -5.01 -0.93
N TYR A 79 16.14 -4.90 -0.99
CA TYR A 79 15.39 -4.04 -0.08
C TYR A 79 15.13 -4.71 1.28
N ASP A 80 15.53 -4.03 2.36
CA ASP A 80 15.53 -4.52 3.74
C ASP A 80 14.27 -4.14 4.54
N GLY A 81 13.42 -3.26 4.01
CA GLY A 81 12.11 -2.92 4.57
C GLY A 81 11.01 -3.93 4.23
N VAL A 82 9.75 -3.54 4.42
CA VAL A 82 8.58 -4.37 4.05
C VAL A 82 8.18 -4.11 2.60
N ALA A 83 7.75 -2.88 2.35
CA ALA A 83 7.46 -2.36 1.02
C ALA A 83 7.55 -0.82 1.05
N TYR A 84 7.50 -0.18 -0.11
CA TYR A 84 7.26 1.26 -0.24
C TYR A 84 6.67 1.59 -1.61
N ALA A 85 6.00 2.73 -1.69
CA ALA A 85 5.39 3.22 -2.93
C ALA A 85 5.79 4.67 -3.23
N HIS A 86 6.13 4.93 -4.48
CA HIS A 86 6.41 6.27 -4.97
C HIS A 86 6.20 6.37 -6.49
N ASN A 87 5.54 7.44 -6.94
CA ASN A 87 5.41 7.79 -8.37
C ASN A 87 5.01 6.60 -9.27
N GLY A 88 3.90 5.95 -8.93
CA GLY A 88 3.33 4.82 -9.66
C GLY A 88 4.13 3.51 -9.56
N ARG A 89 5.15 3.47 -8.69
CA ARG A 89 5.98 2.29 -8.45
C ARG A 89 5.79 1.81 -7.02
N ILE A 90 5.74 0.51 -6.86
CA ILE A 90 5.71 -0.18 -5.58
C ILE A 90 6.89 -1.14 -5.57
N THR A 91 7.68 -1.11 -4.51
CA THR A 91 8.73 -2.09 -4.24
C THR A 91 8.30 -2.91 -3.04
N ILE A 92 8.34 -4.24 -3.15
CA ILE A 92 8.05 -5.16 -2.05
C ILE A 92 9.30 -6.01 -1.81
N SER A 93 9.72 -6.12 -0.55
CA SER A 93 10.89 -6.94 -0.19
C SER A 93 10.63 -8.41 -0.44
N SER A 94 11.56 -9.08 -1.13
CA SER A 94 11.49 -10.52 -1.30
C SER A 94 11.64 -11.26 0.03
N ASP A 95 12.52 -10.77 0.91
CA ASP A 95 12.74 -11.34 2.24
C ASP A 95 11.46 -11.28 3.09
N TRP A 96 10.68 -10.21 2.97
CA TRP A 96 9.38 -10.13 3.63
C TRP A 96 8.43 -11.19 3.10
N LEU A 97 8.31 -11.34 1.78
CA LEU A 97 7.41 -12.33 1.15
C LEU A 97 7.85 -13.77 1.42
N ALA A 98 9.14 -14.04 1.59
CA ALA A 98 9.63 -15.34 2.03
C ALA A 98 9.21 -15.65 3.48
N LYS A 99 9.25 -14.66 4.37
CA LYS A 99 8.84 -14.79 5.79
C LYS A 99 7.32 -14.78 5.97
N LYS A 100 6.59 -14.06 5.11
CA LYS A 100 5.16 -13.78 5.19
C LYS A 100 4.48 -13.96 3.81
N PRO A 101 4.52 -15.17 3.21
CA PRO A 101 4.03 -15.40 1.85
C PRO A 101 2.53 -15.17 1.67
N GLY A 102 1.76 -15.17 2.77
CA GLY A 102 0.33 -14.86 2.81
C GLY A 102 0.00 -13.39 3.08
N ASP A 103 0.99 -12.51 3.29
CA ASP A 103 0.76 -11.08 3.50
C ASP A 103 0.50 -10.34 2.17
N LEU A 104 -0.57 -10.72 1.48
CA LEU A 104 -0.93 -10.17 0.18
C LEU A 104 -1.46 -8.73 0.28
N ASP A 105 -1.99 -8.34 1.44
CA ASP A 105 -2.54 -7.01 1.69
C ASP A 105 -1.49 -5.94 1.95
N VAL A 106 -0.21 -6.30 1.97
CA VAL A 106 0.87 -5.32 1.86
C VAL A 106 0.67 -4.42 0.62
N ILE A 107 0.25 -5.00 -0.51
CA ILE A 107 -0.01 -4.21 -1.73
C ILE A 107 -1.22 -3.29 -1.60
N THR A 108 -2.18 -3.60 -0.71
CA THR A 108 -3.34 -2.74 -0.44
C THR A 108 -2.91 -1.45 0.25
N HIS A 109 -1.96 -1.54 1.18
CA HIS A 109 -1.34 -0.37 1.82
C HIS A 109 -0.58 0.45 0.77
N GLU A 110 0.35 -0.19 0.05
CA GLU A 110 1.22 0.51 -0.90
C GLU A 110 0.46 1.17 -2.06
N VAL A 111 -0.55 0.51 -2.59
CA VAL A 111 -1.32 1.09 -3.69
C VAL A 111 -2.18 2.28 -3.21
N MET A 112 -2.52 2.35 -1.92
CA MET A 112 -3.18 3.53 -1.36
C MET A 112 -2.27 4.75 -1.43
N HIS A 113 -0.96 4.64 -1.21
CA HIS A 113 -0.05 5.77 -1.40
C HIS A 113 -0.05 6.31 -2.83
N ILE A 114 -0.27 5.44 -3.83
CA ILE A 114 -0.43 5.89 -5.22
C ILE A 114 -1.76 6.64 -5.42
N VAL A 115 -2.84 6.19 -4.77
CA VAL A 115 -4.15 6.86 -4.80
C VAL A 115 -4.10 8.21 -4.07
N GLN A 116 -3.40 8.26 -2.93
CA GLN A 116 -3.13 9.47 -2.17
C GLN A 116 -2.42 10.49 -3.05
N SER A 117 -1.33 10.12 -3.74
CA SER A 117 -0.60 11.02 -4.64
C SER A 117 -0.36 12.42 -4.03
N TYR A 118 -0.11 12.48 -2.71
CA TYR A 118 -0.08 13.73 -1.98
C TYR A 118 1.08 14.61 -2.46
N PRO A 119 0.82 15.90 -2.78
CA PRO A 119 1.89 16.87 -2.98
C PRO A 119 2.81 17.01 -1.74
N PRO A 120 4.01 17.58 -1.89
CA PRO A 120 4.83 17.96 -0.73
C PRO A 120 4.07 18.90 0.21
N ASN A 121 4.24 18.69 1.52
CA ASN A 121 3.60 19.47 2.60
C ASN A 121 2.06 19.44 2.54
N SER A 122 1.46 18.29 2.24
CA SER A 122 0.00 18.11 2.16
C SER A 122 -0.68 17.87 3.51
N GLY A 123 0.10 17.60 4.57
CA GLY A 123 -0.38 17.30 5.90
C GLY A 123 0.59 16.38 6.63
N PRO A 124 0.23 15.89 7.82
CA PRO A 124 1.16 15.15 8.65
C PRO A 124 1.33 13.70 8.17
N GLY A 125 2.57 13.20 8.22
CA GLY A 125 2.90 11.84 7.78
C GLY A 125 2.14 10.75 8.54
N TRP A 126 1.83 10.96 9.83
CA TRP A 126 1.06 9.99 10.60
C TRP A 126 -0.33 9.73 10.03
N LEU A 127 -0.94 10.76 9.42
CA LEU A 127 -2.24 10.64 8.80
C LEU A 127 -2.12 9.95 7.44
N THR A 128 -1.06 10.23 6.68
CA THR A 128 -0.75 9.53 5.42
C THR A 128 -0.68 8.02 5.63
N GLU A 129 0.15 7.56 6.57
CA GLU A 129 0.31 6.14 6.91
C GLU A 129 -0.96 5.56 7.55
N GLY A 130 -1.61 6.32 8.43
CA GLY A 130 -2.84 5.89 9.08
C GLY A 130 -4.00 5.66 8.10
N ILE A 131 -4.11 6.48 7.06
CA ILE A 131 -5.10 6.30 5.98
C ILE A 131 -4.78 5.04 5.17
N ALA A 132 -3.51 4.78 4.86
CA ALA A 132 -3.10 3.58 4.13
C ALA A 132 -3.45 2.30 4.91
N ASP A 133 -3.24 2.27 6.23
CA ASP A 133 -3.64 1.13 7.07
C ASP A 133 -5.16 1.07 7.34
N TYR A 134 -5.86 2.20 7.38
CA TYR A 134 -7.33 2.21 7.41
C TYR A 134 -7.89 1.52 6.15
N VAL A 135 -7.32 1.85 5.00
CA VAL A 135 -7.69 1.25 3.72
C VAL A 135 -7.34 -0.23 3.70
N ARG A 136 -6.16 -0.62 4.17
CA ARG A 136 -5.80 -2.04 4.36
C ARG A 136 -6.80 -2.76 5.22
N PHE A 137 -7.22 -2.20 6.36
CA PHE A 137 -8.23 -2.80 7.21
C PHE A 137 -9.58 -2.98 6.51
N LYS A 138 -10.05 -1.96 5.78
CA LYS A 138 -11.40 -1.93 5.19
C LYS A 138 -11.52 -2.66 3.84
N TYR A 139 -10.48 -2.58 3.01
CA TYR A 139 -10.50 -3.09 1.63
C TYR A 139 -9.63 -4.34 1.44
N GLY A 140 -8.81 -4.67 2.44
CA GLY A 140 -7.94 -5.84 2.42
C GLY A 140 -8.72 -7.14 2.16
N VAL A 141 -8.05 -8.08 1.54
CA VAL A 141 -8.64 -9.34 1.06
C VAL A 141 -8.38 -10.51 2.00
N ASP A 142 -7.24 -10.50 2.69
CA ASP A 142 -6.76 -11.61 3.51
C ASP A 142 -5.92 -11.15 4.73
N ASN A 143 -6.31 -10.03 5.36
CA ASN A 143 -5.68 -9.58 6.62
C ASN A 143 -5.63 -10.70 7.67
N LYS A 144 -6.69 -11.53 7.78
CA LYS A 144 -6.75 -12.65 8.72
C LYS A 144 -5.70 -13.72 8.38
N GLY A 145 -5.57 -14.12 7.12
CA GLY A 145 -4.54 -15.08 6.68
C GLY A 145 -3.12 -14.56 6.89
N ALA A 146 -2.92 -13.25 6.79
CA ALA A 146 -1.66 -12.59 7.10
C ALA A 146 -1.36 -12.45 8.62
N GLY A 147 -2.33 -12.74 9.49
CA GLY A 147 -2.23 -12.43 10.93
C GLY A 147 -2.20 -10.92 11.23
N TRP A 148 -2.71 -10.11 10.31
CA TRP A 148 -2.77 -8.65 10.42
C TRP A 148 -4.14 -8.21 10.94
N SER A 149 -4.15 -7.26 11.87
CA SER A 149 -5.38 -6.72 12.48
C SER A 149 -5.18 -5.26 12.90
N LEU A 150 -6.23 -4.55 13.31
CA LEU A 150 -6.02 -3.33 14.09
C LEU A 150 -5.72 -3.72 15.55
N PRO A 151 -4.63 -3.22 16.16
CA PRO A 151 -4.33 -3.53 17.56
C PRO A 151 -5.39 -2.93 18.47
N ASP A 152 -5.52 -3.47 19.68
CA ASP A 152 -6.34 -2.82 20.69
C ASP A 152 -5.68 -1.53 21.20
N TYR A 153 -6.52 -0.62 21.67
CA TYR A 153 -6.05 0.62 22.28
C TYR A 153 -5.21 0.32 23.53
N LYS A 154 -4.15 1.10 23.73
CA LYS A 154 -3.32 1.11 24.93
C LYS A 154 -3.08 2.55 25.37
N PRO A 155 -2.90 2.83 26.67
CA PRO A 155 -2.69 4.19 27.18
C PRO A 155 -1.49 4.93 26.56
N GLU A 156 -0.45 4.21 26.16
CA GLU A 156 0.73 4.78 25.50
C GLU A 156 0.52 5.16 24.02
N ASN A 157 -0.63 4.77 23.43
CA ASN A 157 -0.94 5.09 22.05
C ASN A 157 -1.29 6.58 21.88
N SER A 158 -1.03 7.09 20.68
CA SER A 158 -1.38 8.41 20.18
C SER A 158 -1.82 8.30 18.72
N TYR A 159 -2.71 9.21 18.27
CA TYR A 159 -3.04 9.34 16.85
C TYR A 159 -1.80 9.62 15.99
N LYS A 160 -0.69 10.09 16.59
CA LYS A 160 0.59 10.34 15.92
C LYS A 160 1.45 9.08 15.73
N ASN A 161 1.06 7.92 16.27
CA ASN A 161 1.84 6.68 16.09
C ASN A 161 1.73 6.06 14.68
N SER A 162 0.95 6.67 13.77
CA SER A 162 0.80 6.22 12.39
C SER A 162 0.15 4.84 12.28
N TYR A 163 0.14 4.30 11.05
CA TYR A 163 -0.17 2.89 10.75
C TYR A 163 -1.45 2.40 11.45
N ARG A 164 -1.42 1.17 11.96
CA ARG A 164 -2.54 0.45 12.56
C ARG A 164 -3.19 1.18 13.75
N ILE A 165 -2.42 1.96 14.51
CA ILE A 165 -2.95 2.72 15.66
C ILE A 165 -3.83 3.86 15.17
N THR A 166 -3.30 4.69 14.27
CA THR A 166 -4.06 5.77 13.64
C THR A 166 -5.23 5.21 12.83
N ALA A 167 -5.04 4.12 12.08
CA ALA A 167 -6.07 3.46 11.30
C ALA A 167 -7.28 3.03 12.15
N ARG A 168 -7.02 2.53 13.37
CA ARG A 168 -8.09 2.16 14.30
C ARG A 168 -8.92 3.36 14.74
N PHE A 169 -8.25 4.46 15.08
CA PHE A 169 -8.92 5.70 15.44
C PHE A 169 -9.72 6.28 14.26
N LEU A 170 -9.15 6.28 13.05
CA LEU A 170 -9.89 6.68 11.84
C LEU A 170 -11.12 5.81 11.61
N TYR A 171 -11.02 4.50 11.83
CA TYR A 171 -12.17 3.60 11.73
C TYR A 171 -13.24 3.89 12.78
N TRP A 172 -12.85 4.12 14.04
CA TRP A 172 -13.76 4.55 15.10
C TRP A 172 -14.51 5.84 14.73
N LEU A 173 -13.82 6.84 14.18
CA LEU A 173 -14.44 8.08 13.71
C LEU A 173 -15.49 7.83 12.62
N THR A 174 -15.24 6.86 11.73
CA THR A 174 -16.22 6.49 10.68
C THR A 174 -17.48 5.84 11.23
N LYS A 175 -17.42 5.29 12.45
CA LYS A 175 -18.57 4.70 13.14
C LYS A 175 -19.34 5.72 13.96
N LYS A 176 -18.63 6.63 14.62
CA LYS A 176 -19.23 7.54 15.59
C LYS A 176 -19.68 8.89 15.02
N TYR A 177 -18.95 9.46 14.06
CA TYR A 177 -19.19 10.82 13.57
C TYR A 177 -19.61 10.84 12.10
N ASP A 178 -18.68 10.50 11.21
CA ASP A 178 -18.90 10.61 9.78
C ASP A 178 -18.24 9.46 9.04
N LYS A 179 -19.07 8.62 8.43
CA LYS A 179 -18.65 7.46 7.63
C LYS A 179 -17.68 7.80 6.49
N ASN A 180 -17.63 9.07 6.07
CA ASN A 180 -16.82 9.58 4.97
C ASN A 180 -15.65 10.46 5.42
N ILE A 181 -15.39 10.59 6.73
CA ILE A 181 -14.35 11.50 7.25
C ILE A 181 -12.97 11.19 6.65
N VAL A 182 -12.63 9.91 6.48
CA VAL A 182 -11.32 9.51 5.95
C VAL A 182 -11.14 9.97 4.50
N GLN A 183 -12.17 9.81 3.67
CA GLN A 183 -12.17 10.28 2.28
C GLN A 183 -12.10 11.81 2.21
N LYS A 184 -12.77 12.52 3.13
CA LYS A 184 -12.70 13.99 3.21
C LYS A 184 -11.30 14.46 3.59
N LEU A 185 -10.66 13.85 4.59
CA LEU A 185 -9.31 14.19 5.01
C LEU A 185 -8.30 13.90 3.89
N ASP A 186 -8.36 12.72 3.29
CA ASP A 186 -7.53 12.32 2.14
C ASP A 186 -7.68 13.29 0.95
N LYS A 187 -8.91 13.73 0.65
CA LYS A 187 -9.16 14.75 -0.39
C LYS A 187 -8.52 16.10 -0.05
N ASN A 188 -8.63 16.56 1.20
CA ASN A 188 -8.02 17.82 1.61
C ASN A 188 -6.49 17.74 1.60
N MET A 189 -5.90 16.60 1.97
CA MET A 189 -4.46 16.38 1.85
C MET A 189 -4.03 16.47 0.38
N ARG A 190 -4.72 15.76 -0.53
CA ARG A 190 -4.47 15.86 -1.99
C ARG A 190 -4.52 17.28 -2.53
N ASN A 191 -5.48 18.06 -2.06
CA ASN A 191 -5.70 19.43 -2.52
C ASN A 191 -4.86 20.48 -1.78
N LYS A 192 -3.99 20.07 -0.85
CA LYS A 192 -3.23 20.97 0.04
C LYS A 192 -4.09 21.95 0.83
N THR A 193 -5.30 21.53 1.20
CA THR A 193 -6.25 22.30 2.02
C THR A 193 -6.42 21.70 3.41
N TYR A 194 -5.59 20.72 3.79
CA TYR A 194 -5.62 20.15 5.13
C TYR A 194 -5.23 21.18 6.18
N SER A 195 -6.07 21.30 7.22
CA SER A 195 -5.77 21.99 8.46
C SER A 195 -6.35 21.20 9.64
N GLU A 196 -5.88 21.47 10.86
CA GLU A 196 -6.42 20.84 12.07
C GLU A 196 -7.89 21.24 12.33
N ASP A 197 -8.34 22.38 11.82
CA ASP A 197 -9.74 22.81 11.96
C ASP A 197 -10.74 21.88 11.25
N LEU A 198 -10.28 21.12 10.25
CA LEU A 198 -11.14 20.15 9.55
C LEU A 198 -11.70 19.08 10.50
N TRP A 199 -10.97 18.72 11.55
CA TRP A 199 -11.46 17.78 12.57
C TRP A 199 -12.71 18.35 13.24
N ASN A 200 -12.65 19.62 13.65
CA ASN A 200 -13.78 20.31 14.26
C ASN A 200 -14.92 20.52 13.26
N GLN A 201 -14.60 20.92 12.03
CA GLN A 201 -15.61 21.11 10.99
C GLN A 201 -16.40 19.83 10.68
N TYR A 202 -15.76 18.66 10.71
CA TYR A 202 -16.41 17.39 10.37
C TYR A 202 -17.01 16.65 11.57
N THR A 203 -16.61 16.97 12.80
CA THR A 203 -17.00 16.21 14.00
C THR A 203 -17.56 17.07 15.14
N GLY A 204 -17.40 18.39 15.08
CA GLY A 204 -17.69 19.33 16.17
C GLY A 204 -16.65 19.33 17.30
N LYS A 205 -15.50 18.66 17.12
CA LYS A 205 -14.45 18.51 18.14
C LYS A 205 -13.04 18.67 17.57
N SER A 206 -12.12 19.20 18.37
CA SER A 206 -10.70 19.21 18.03
C SER A 206 -10.14 17.78 17.96
N LEU A 207 -9.01 17.59 17.26
CA LEU A 207 -8.34 16.30 17.15
C LEU A 207 -8.00 15.70 18.53
N ASP A 208 -7.49 16.53 19.45
CA ASP A 208 -7.15 16.08 20.81
C ASP A 208 -8.39 15.68 21.61
N ALA A 209 -9.50 16.40 21.47
CA ALA A 209 -10.76 16.04 22.12
C ALA A 209 -11.34 14.73 21.55
N LEU A 210 -11.23 14.51 20.23
CA LEU A 210 -11.61 13.25 19.60
C LEU A 210 -10.75 12.08 20.08
N TRP A 211 -9.43 12.30 20.23
CA TRP A 211 -8.55 11.27 20.75
C TRP A 211 -8.85 10.93 22.21
N ALA A 212 -9.04 11.94 23.06
CA ALA A 212 -9.44 11.72 24.45
C ALA A 212 -10.74 10.89 24.55
N GLU A 213 -11.74 11.23 23.75
CA GLU A 213 -13.00 10.49 23.70
C GLU A 213 -12.83 9.05 23.18
N TYR A 214 -11.96 8.86 22.17
CA TYR A 214 -11.60 7.52 21.68
C TYR A 214 -10.90 6.70 22.77
N SER A 215 -9.98 7.30 23.52
CA SER A 215 -9.25 6.65 24.61
C SER A 215 -10.16 6.19 25.76
N GLU A 216 -11.25 6.91 26.03
CA GLU A 216 -12.27 6.53 27.02
C GLU A 216 -13.22 5.43 26.51
N SER A 217 -13.42 5.32 25.20
CA SER A 217 -14.35 4.38 24.58
C SER A 217 -13.83 3.82 23.24
N PRO A 218 -12.76 2.99 23.26
CA PRO A 218 -12.01 2.60 22.05
C PRO A 218 -12.63 1.45 21.24
N GLN A 219 -13.89 1.12 21.49
CA GLN A 219 -14.59 0.00 20.86
C GLN A 219 -14.93 0.32 19.41
N ILE A 220 -14.65 -0.63 18.50
CA ILE A 220 -14.86 -0.46 17.05
C ILE A 220 -15.79 -1.51 16.43
N SER A 221 -16.38 -2.38 17.28
CA SER A 221 -17.33 -3.43 16.91
C SER A 221 -18.71 -2.88 16.66
#